data_AF-A0A7J7PZZ3-F1
#
_entry.id   AF-A0A7J7PZZ3-F1
#
_cell.length_a   1.000
_cell.length_b   1.000
_cell.length_c   1.000
_cell.angle_alpha   90.00
_cell.angle_beta   90.00
_cell.angle_gamma   90.00
#
_symmetry.space_group_name_H-M   'P 1'
#
loop_
_entity.id
_entity.type
_entity.pdbx_description
1 polymer ?
#
loop_
_entity_poly.entity_id
_entity_poly.type
_entity_poly.pdbx_seq_one_letter_code
_entity_poly.pdbx_strand_id
1 'polypeptide(L)'
;MSLELGERLVIAKHRATVRYVGPVEGQEGTWAGVEWDDPSRGKHDGTTSGKRYFSCSCDSPTAASFVRISKISRGSSLVDALVLRYTNQLAEGQAAAAADGQVFLHTSGHRKVWVELVGEQKVTERLSKTELLQAARLVGANASHVGPAGALAAAAPNLVQLDLTDNLLSSWDSVRQICSELPRLRVLQLSNNRLALPSSIRSGSPGAVQVLPGLQCLVLNHCSITWQQVGVLQRCLPNLLELHVASNNITSLRVQLEQQQPQYAADGQQPATGQPQQQLGSSCADGSLVGFRNLQVLGLEDNAISSWAEVLRLAGLPSCGGCTSAATPSAA
;
A
#
# COMPACT_ATOMS: atom_id res chain seq x y z
N MET A 1 -18.58 -10.45 9.27
CA MET A 1 -17.92 -9.49 8.36
C MET A 1 -17.60 -10.20 7.06
N SER A 2 -18.10 -9.70 5.94
CA SER A 2 -17.78 -10.21 4.59
C SER A 2 -16.34 -9.88 4.19
N LEU A 3 -15.80 -10.63 3.23
CA LEU A 3 -14.56 -10.26 2.53
C LEU A 3 -14.87 -9.19 1.50
N GLU A 4 -13.93 -8.27 1.28
CA GLU A 4 -14.08 -7.21 0.29
C GLU A 4 -13.14 -7.43 -0.90
N LEU A 5 -13.56 -6.97 -2.08
CA LEU A 5 -12.72 -7.03 -3.27
C LEU A 5 -11.50 -6.11 -3.11
N GLY A 6 -10.33 -6.61 -3.50
CA GLY A 6 -9.06 -5.91 -3.33
C GLY A 6 -8.42 -6.06 -1.94
N GLU A 7 -9.09 -6.70 -0.99
CA GLU A 7 -8.51 -6.98 0.32
C GLU A 7 -7.29 -7.91 0.21
N ARG A 8 -6.21 -7.59 0.94
CA ARG A 8 -5.02 -8.45 1.03
C ARG A 8 -5.13 -9.37 2.24
N LEU A 9 -4.72 -10.61 2.04
CA LEU A 9 -4.89 -11.67 3.03
C LEU A 9 -3.73 -12.68 2.98
N VAL A 10 -3.64 -13.53 4.00
CA VAL A 10 -2.66 -14.61 4.10
C VAL A 10 -3.35 -15.95 4.14
N ILE A 11 -2.85 -16.90 3.34
CA ILE A 11 -3.32 -18.29 3.29
C ILE A 11 -2.10 -19.19 3.37
N ALA A 12 -2.00 -19.96 4.46
CA ALA A 12 -0.88 -20.87 4.68
C ALA A 12 0.51 -20.20 4.47
N LYS A 13 0.68 -18.98 5.00
CA LYS A 13 1.88 -18.12 4.92
C LYS A 13 2.11 -17.39 3.58
N HIS A 14 1.26 -17.58 2.58
CA HIS A 14 1.38 -16.85 1.31
C HIS A 14 0.34 -15.74 1.22
N ARG A 15 0.77 -14.61 0.65
CA ARG A 15 -0.09 -13.44 0.45
C ARG A 15 -0.89 -13.56 -0.83
N ALA A 16 -2.12 -13.08 -0.78
CA ALA A 16 -3.01 -13.01 -1.92
C ALA A 16 -3.93 -11.81 -1.81
N THR A 17 -4.53 -11.45 -2.94
CA THR A 17 -5.51 -10.36 -3.07
C THR A 17 -6.87 -10.94 -3.46
N VAL A 18 -7.94 -10.53 -2.77
CA VAL A 18 -9.30 -10.96 -3.11
C VAL A 18 -9.72 -10.35 -4.44
N ARG A 19 -10.18 -11.18 -5.37
CA ARG A 19 -10.71 -10.76 -6.68
C ARG A 19 -12.16 -11.17 -6.91
N TYR A 20 -12.67 -12.12 -6.14
CA TYR A 20 -14.05 -12.59 -6.21
C TYR A 20 -14.52 -13.10 -4.85
N VAL A 21 -15.77 -12.86 -4.50
CA VAL A 21 -16.44 -13.46 -3.34
C VAL A 21 -17.83 -13.88 -3.77
N GLY A 22 -18.12 -15.18 -3.74
CA GLY A 22 -19.40 -15.69 -4.23
C GLY A 22 -19.45 -17.20 -4.44
N PRO A 23 -20.59 -17.71 -4.94
CA PRO A 23 -20.74 -19.12 -5.29
C PRO A 23 -19.91 -19.49 -6.53
N VAL A 24 -19.38 -20.71 -6.56
CA VAL A 24 -18.62 -21.23 -7.71
C VAL A 24 -19.34 -22.46 -8.24
N GLU A 25 -19.46 -22.55 -9.56
CA GLU A 25 -20.13 -23.66 -10.24
C GLU A 25 -19.50 -25.02 -9.84
N GLY A 26 -20.36 -25.95 -9.45
CA GLY A 26 -19.93 -27.27 -8.95
C GLY A 26 -19.38 -27.25 -7.52
N GLN A 27 -19.49 -26.14 -6.79
CA GLN A 27 -19.08 -26.04 -5.39
C GLN A 27 -20.19 -25.43 -4.53
N GLU A 28 -20.45 -26.04 -3.37
CA GLU A 28 -21.40 -25.50 -2.41
C GLU A 28 -20.80 -24.36 -1.57
N GLY A 29 -21.64 -23.39 -1.20
CA GLY A 29 -21.30 -22.27 -0.32
C GLY A 29 -20.59 -21.11 -1.01
N THR A 30 -20.09 -20.17 -0.19
CA THR A 30 -19.37 -18.99 -0.65
C THR A 30 -17.87 -19.23 -0.66
N TRP A 31 -17.24 -18.93 -1.79
CA TRP A 31 -15.81 -19.05 -2.02
C TRP A 31 -15.19 -17.68 -2.24
N ALA A 32 -13.91 -17.57 -1.88
CA ALA A 32 -13.09 -16.42 -2.26
C ALA A 32 -12.20 -16.82 -3.44
N GLY A 33 -12.34 -16.12 -4.55
CA GLY A 33 -11.36 -16.14 -5.63
C GLY A 33 -10.24 -15.17 -5.28
N VAL A 34 -9.02 -15.69 -5.20
CA VAL A 34 -7.84 -14.93 -4.82
C VAL A 34 -6.80 -14.98 -5.93
N GLU A 35 -6.09 -13.87 -6.12
CA GLU A 35 -4.89 -13.77 -6.93
C GLU A 35 -3.67 -13.78 -6.01
N TRP A 36 -2.73 -14.69 -6.24
CA TRP A 36 -1.54 -14.83 -5.42
C TRP A 36 -0.52 -13.73 -5.71
N ASP A 37 0.26 -13.37 -4.70
CA ASP A 37 1.43 -12.52 -4.93
C ASP A 37 2.50 -13.26 -5.76
N ASP A 38 2.62 -14.58 -5.57
CA ASP A 38 3.43 -15.49 -6.40
C ASP A 38 2.55 -16.21 -7.44
N PRO A 39 2.68 -15.90 -8.75
CA PRO A 39 1.84 -16.46 -9.81
C PRO A 39 1.99 -17.97 -10.03
N SER A 40 3.04 -18.61 -9.51
CA SER A 40 3.26 -20.06 -9.64
C SER A 40 2.39 -20.89 -8.70
N ARG A 41 1.79 -20.25 -7.69
CA ARG A 41 1.10 -20.94 -6.59
C ARG A 41 -0.34 -21.30 -6.88
N GLY A 42 -0.99 -20.58 -7.78
CA GLY A 42 -2.40 -20.82 -8.06
C GLY A 42 -2.61 -22.00 -9.01
N LYS A 43 -3.82 -22.08 -9.53
CA LYS A 43 -4.34 -23.21 -10.31
C LYS A 43 -4.95 -22.78 -11.64
N HIS A 44 -5.41 -21.53 -11.72
CA HIS A 44 -6.12 -20.97 -12.85
C HIS A 44 -5.88 -19.46 -12.93
N ASP A 45 -6.41 -18.82 -13.97
CA ASP A 45 -6.31 -17.37 -14.24
C ASP A 45 -7.51 -16.55 -13.70
N GLY A 46 -8.47 -17.25 -13.06
CA GLY A 46 -9.77 -16.69 -12.65
C GLY A 46 -10.96 -17.34 -13.36
N THR A 47 -10.67 -18.27 -14.28
CA THR A 47 -11.64 -19.11 -14.98
C THR A 47 -11.71 -20.50 -14.34
N THR A 48 -12.92 -21.06 -14.20
CA THR A 48 -13.12 -22.46 -13.79
C THR A 48 -14.36 -23.00 -14.48
N SER A 49 -14.31 -24.25 -14.95
CA SER A 49 -15.40 -24.92 -15.68
C SER A 49 -15.89 -24.14 -16.91
N GLY A 50 -14.98 -23.46 -17.62
CA GLY A 50 -15.31 -22.66 -18.80
C GLY A 50 -15.94 -21.28 -18.50
N LYS A 51 -16.18 -20.95 -17.23
CA LYS A 51 -16.73 -19.66 -16.79
C LYS A 51 -15.67 -18.79 -16.14
N ARG A 52 -15.55 -17.53 -16.60
CA ARG A 52 -14.67 -16.52 -16.00
C ARG A 52 -15.39 -15.83 -14.83
N TYR A 53 -14.80 -15.87 -13.65
CA TYR A 53 -15.32 -15.20 -12.46
C TYR A 53 -14.63 -13.87 -12.19
N PHE A 54 -13.33 -13.80 -12.48
CA PHE A 54 -12.51 -12.60 -12.33
C PHE A 54 -11.31 -12.65 -13.26
N SER A 55 -10.58 -11.53 -13.35
CA SER A 55 -9.31 -11.43 -14.06
C SER A 55 -8.19 -11.07 -13.08
N CYS A 56 -7.00 -11.61 -13.30
CA CYS A 56 -5.80 -11.30 -12.54
C CYS A 56 -5.09 -10.08 -13.13
N SER A 57 -4.26 -9.41 -12.33
CA SER A 57 -3.37 -8.35 -12.79
C SER A 57 -2.16 -8.91 -13.55
N CYS A 58 -1.75 -10.15 -13.27
CA CYS A 58 -0.77 -10.85 -14.09
C CYS A 58 -1.44 -11.82 -15.07
N ASP A 59 -0.89 -11.92 -16.28
CA ASP A 59 -1.38 -12.81 -17.36
C ASP A 59 -0.99 -14.28 -17.16
N SER A 60 -0.51 -14.66 -15.97
CA SER A 60 -0.13 -16.05 -15.69
C SER A 60 -1.38 -16.96 -15.64
N PRO A 61 -1.35 -18.11 -16.33
CA PRO A 61 -2.47 -19.05 -16.35
C PRO A 61 -2.74 -19.70 -14.99
N THR A 62 -1.83 -19.58 -14.03
CA THR A 62 -1.91 -20.18 -12.69
C THR A 62 -1.92 -19.14 -11.57
N ALA A 63 -2.18 -17.86 -11.86
CA ALA A 63 -2.08 -16.79 -10.86
C ALA A 63 -3.09 -16.87 -9.71
N ALA A 64 -4.19 -17.59 -9.88
CA ALA A 64 -5.36 -17.52 -9.02
C ALA A 64 -5.84 -18.85 -8.49
N SER A 65 -6.63 -18.80 -7.42
CA SER A 65 -7.26 -19.97 -6.81
C SER A 65 -8.59 -19.61 -6.16
N PHE A 66 -9.52 -20.56 -6.14
CA PHE A 66 -10.66 -20.52 -5.23
C PHE A 66 -10.31 -21.16 -3.89
N VAL A 67 -10.58 -20.45 -2.82
CA VAL A 67 -10.29 -20.88 -1.44
C VAL A 67 -11.51 -20.70 -0.55
N ARG A 68 -11.65 -21.60 0.44
CA ARG A 68 -12.69 -21.45 1.46
C ARG A 68 -12.33 -20.30 2.39
N ILE A 69 -13.34 -19.49 2.71
CA ILE A 69 -13.20 -18.31 3.57
C ILE A 69 -12.61 -18.69 4.95
N SER A 70 -12.93 -19.88 5.46
CA SER A 70 -12.40 -20.37 6.74
C SER A 70 -10.89 -20.60 6.79
N LYS A 71 -10.20 -20.67 5.64
CA LYS A 71 -8.74 -20.85 5.56
C LYS A 71 -7.97 -19.53 5.45
N ILE A 72 -8.67 -18.41 5.43
CA ILE A 72 -8.12 -17.09 5.17
C ILE A 72 -7.77 -16.40 6.49
N SER A 73 -6.58 -15.83 6.57
CA SER A 73 -6.18 -14.91 7.63
C SER A 73 -6.18 -13.48 7.09
N ARG A 74 -6.94 -12.59 7.73
CA ARG A 74 -7.07 -11.16 7.35
C ARG A 74 -5.97 -10.28 7.97
N GLY A 75 -4.95 -10.89 8.58
CA GLY A 75 -3.91 -10.16 9.30
C GLY A 75 -4.37 -9.62 10.66
N SER A 76 -3.59 -8.67 11.18
CA SER A 76 -3.85 -7.97 12.46
C SER A 76 -3.93 -6.47 12.26
N SER A 77 -4.26 -5.74 13.32
CA SER A 77 -4.10 -4.28 13.32
C SER A 77 -2.63 -3.89 13.39
N LEU A 78 -2.31 -2.70 12.88
CA LEU A 78 -0.97 -2.13 12.95
C LEU A 78 -0.56 -1.89 14.40
N VAL A 79 -1.50 -1.44 15.24
CA VAL A 79 -1.27 -1.23 16.67
C VAL A 79 -0.89 -2.54 17.36
N ASP A 80 -1.64 -3.62 17.13
CA ASP A 80 -1.31 -4.93 17.71
C ASP A 80 0.07 -5.42 17.24
N ALA A 81 0.37 -5.25 15.95
CA ALA A 81 1.68 -5.60 15.39
C ALA A 81 2.82 -4.78 16.03
N LEU A 82 2.60 -3.49 16.24
CA LEU A 82 3.55 -2.59 16.91
C LEU A 82 3.79 -3.03 18.35
N VAL A 83 2.70 -3.19 19.12
CA VAL A 83 2.78 -3.61 20.52
C VAL A 83 3.45 -4.96 20.62
N LEU A 84 3.06 -5.96 19.82
CA LEU A 84 3.66 -7.29 19.85
C LEU A 84 5.17 -7.24 19.55
N ARG A 85 5.58 -6.50 18.52
CA ARG A 85 6.99 -6.42 18.09
C ARG A 85 7.86 -5.80 19.17
N TYR A 86 7.45 -4.64 19.69
CA TYR A 86 8.28 -3.87 20.62
C TYR A 86 8.13 -4.33 22.08
N THR A 87 7.02 -4.98 22.44
CA THR A 87 6.87 -5.63 23.75
C THR A 87 7.71 -6.91 23.84
N ASN A 88 7.82 -7.68 22.75
CA ASN A 88 8.61 -8.91 22.71
C ASN A 88 10.11 -8.65 22.54
N GLN A 89 10.54 -7.64 21.79
CA GLN A 89 11.97 -7.28 21.72
C GLN A 89 12.53 -6.84 23.07
N LEU A 90 11.71 -6.20 23.92
CA LEU A 90 12.07 -5.91 25.31
C LEU A 90 12.11 -7.18 26.17
N ALA A 91 11.34 -8.23 25.84
CA ALA A 91 11.40 -9.52 26.52
C ALA A 91 12.65 -10.32 26.11
N GLU A 92 13.06 -10.31 24.84
CA GLU A 92 14.31 -10.96 24.39
C GLU A 92 15.57 -10.21 24.88
N GLY A 93 15.54 -8.87 24.88
CA GLY A 93 16.60 -8.05 25.47
C GLY A 93 16.76 -8.22 27.00
N GLN A 94 15.73 -8.78 27.66
CA GLN A 94 15.77 -9.17 29.08
C GLN A 94 15.84 -10.69 29.30
N ALA A 95 15.70 -11.51 28.26
CA ALA A 95 16.01 -12.94 28.31
C ALA A 95 17.53 -13.19 28.32
N ALA A 96 18.33 -12.21 27.87
CA ALA A 96 19.76 -12.12 28.17
C ALA A 96 20.06 -11.62 29.60
N ALA A 97 19.04 -11.21 30.36
CA ALA A 97 19.13 -10.81 31.77
C ALA A 97 18.16 -11.61 32.66
N ALA A 98 17.75 -12.80 32.21
CA ALA A 98 17.02 -13.78 32.99
C ALA A 98 17.63 -15.16 32.73
N ALA A 99 18.84 -15.35 33.25
CA ALA A 99 19.14 -16.65 33.82
C ALA A 99 18.10 -16.86 34.93
N ASP A 100 17.29 -17.89 34.74
CA ASP A 100 16.20 -18.37 35.61
C ASP A 100 14.87 -17.60 35.57
N GLY A 101 14.02 -18.06 34.65
CA GLY A 101 12.58 -17.88 34.73
C GLY A 101 11.82 -19.14 34.31
N GLN A 102 12.40 -20.34 34.48
CA GLN A 102 11.68 -21.56 34.15
C GLN A 102 10.82 -22.09 35.31
N VAL A 103 9.59 -22.34 34.89
CA VAL A 103 8.54 -23.21 35.36
C VAL A 103 9.01 -24.53 36.00
N PHE A 104 8.23 -24.93 37.04
CA PHE A 104 8.11 -26.22 37.74
C PHE A 104 9.06 -26.54 38.90
N LEU A 105 8.58 -26.27 40.14
CA LEU A 105 9.00 -27.00 41.33
C LEU A 105 8.12 -28.25 41.50
N HIS A 106 8.68 -29.43 41.21
CA HIS A 106 8.17 -30.67 41.79
C HIS A 106 8.80 -30.85 43.17
N THR A 107 8.06 -30.54 44.22
CA THR A 107 8.38 -31.02 45.57
C THR A 107 7.59 -32.30 45.84
N SER A 108 8.26 -33.29 46.43
CA SER A 108 7.78 -34.63 46.78
C SER A 108 6.67 -34.65 47.86
N GLY A 109 6.06 -33.50 48.15
CA GLY A 109 4.85 -33.36 48.97
C GLY A 109 3.82 -32.52 48.23
N HIS A 110 2.63 -33.08 48.03
CA HIS A 110 1.52 -32.55 47.25
C HIS A 110 1.09 -31.10 47.56
N ARG A 111 1.80 -30.09 47.03
CA ARG A 111 1.28 -28.71 46.99
C ARG A 111 1.77 -27.93 45.77
N LYS A 112 0.88 -27.77 44.79
CA LYS A 112 1.08 -26.88 43.65
C LYS A 112 0.76 -25.45 44.08
N VAL A 113 1.73 -24.54 43.95
CA VAL A 113 1.51 -23.10 44.13
C VAL A 113 1.60 -22.43 42.77
N TRP A 114 0.55 -21.69 42.42
CA TRP A 114 0.44 -20.93 41.19
C TRP A 114 1.04 -19.53 41.37
N VAL A 115 1.55 -18.96 40.28
CA VAL A 115 1.91 -17.55 40.21
C VAL A 115 1.10 -16.91 39.09
N GLU A 116 0.44 -15.82 39.45
CA GLU A 116 -0.62 -15.15 38.71
C GLU A 116 -0.11 -14.48 37.43
N LEU A 117 -0.89 -14.64 36.35
CA LEU A 117 -0.70 -13.93 35.10
C LEU A 117 -0.96 -12.43 35.35
N VAL A 118 0.11 -11.64 35.37
CA VAL A 118 0.01 -10.18 35.45
C VAL A 118 -0.42 -9.62 34.10
N GLY A 119 -1.74 -9.64 33.89
CA GLY A 119 -2.44 -8.91 32.83
C GLY A 119 -2.43 -7.41 33.10
N GLU A 120 -2.44 -6.64 32.02
CA GLU A 120 -2.69 -5.19 31.94
C GLU A 120 -1.58 -4.24 32.45
N GLN A 121 -1.09 -4.32 33.68
CA GLN A 121 -0.16 -3.28 34.21
C GLN A 121 1.23 -3.25 33.54
N LYS A 122 1.79 -4.42 33.19
CA LYS A 122 3.07 -4.49 32.45
C LYS A 122 2.96 -3.99 31.01
N VAL A 123 1.76 -4.00 30.43
CA VAL A 123 1.54 -3.49 29.07
C VAL A 123 1.66 -1.97 29.08
N THR A 124 1.04 -1.29 30.05
CA THR A 124 1.10 0.18 30.19
C THR A 124 2.52 0.69 30.44
N GLU A 125 3.26 0.04 31.33
CA GLU A 125 4.66 0.42 31.62
C GLU A 125 5.61 0.11 30.44
N ARG A 126 5.34 -0.93 29.62
CA ARG A 126 6.14 -1.25 28.43
C ARG A 126 5.81 -0.37 27.21
N LEU A 127 4.56 0.05 27.08
CA LEU A 127 4.13 1.06 26.11
C LEU A 127 4.81 2.43 26.37
N SER A 128 5.15 2.74 27.62
CA SER A 128 5.92 3.97 27.91
C SER A 128 7.26 4.06 27.16
N LYS A 129 7.84 2.91 26.76
CA LYS A 129 9.07 2.86 25.93
C LYS A 129 8.80 3.01 24.44
N THR A 130 7.59 2.70 23.96
CA THR A 130 7.21 2.93 22.56
C THR A 130 6.91 4.40 22.28
N GLU A 131 6.60 5.19 23.32
CA GLU A 131 6.52 6.65 23.19
C GLU A 131 7.86 7.32 22.84
N LEU A 132 8.99 6.71 23.20
CA LEU A 132 10.32 7.20 22.82
C LEU A 132 10.71 6.82 21.39
N LEU A 133 9.92 5.97 20.74
CA LEU A 133 10.26 5.38 19.46
C LEU A 133 10.10 6.41 18.34
N GLN A 134 11.22 6.81 17.75
CA GLN A 134 11.24 7.71 16.59
C GLN A 134 11.19 6.95 15.27
N ALA A 135 11.62 5.68 15.25
CA ALA A 135 11.62 4.84 14.06
C ALA A 135 11.08 3.45 14.40
N ALA A 136 10.06 2.99 13.66
CA ALA A 136 9.46 1.67 13.81
C ALA A 136 9.61 0.88 12.52
N ARG A 137 10.05 -0.37 12.66
CA ARG A 137 10.07 -1.38 11.60
C ARG A 137 9.11 -2.52 11.91
N LEU A 138 8.11 -2.71 11.05
CA LEU A 138 7.06 -3.74 11.13
C LEU A 138 6.98 -4.53 9.81
N VAL A 139 8.14 -4.92 9.29
CA VAL A 139 8.22 -5.68 8.04
C VAL A 139 7.62 -7.06 8.21
N GLY A 140 6.71 -7.46 7.31
CA GLY A 140 6.17 -8.81 7.31
C GLY A 140 5.17 -9.10 8.44
N ALA A 141 4.71 -8.10 9.18
CA ALA A 141 3.84 -8.28 10.34
C ALA A 141 2.39 -8.67 9.99
N ASN A 142 2.05 -8.67 8.70
CA ASN A 142 0.70 -8.93 8.19
C ASN A 142 -0.34 -7.93 8.73
N ALA A 143 0.06 -6.67 8.94
CA ALA A 143 -0.87 -5.61 9.29
C ALA A 143 -1.75 -5.27 8.07
N SER A 144 -3.07 -5.34 8.23
CA SER A 144 -4.05 -5.07 7.16
C SER A 144 -4.79 -3.74 7.32
N HIS A 145 -4.83 -3.22 8.54
CA HIS A 145 -5.51 -1.99 8.91
C HIS A 145 -4.82 -1.36 10.12
N VAL A 146 -5.09 -0.09 10.39
CA VAL A 146 -4.40 0.65 11.46
C VAL A 146 -4.84 0.15 12.83
N GLY A 147 -6.14 -0.03 13.03
CA GLY A 147 -6.75 -0.33 14.33
C GLY A 147 -7.74 0.77 14.73
N PRO A 148 -8.19 0.78 15.99
CA PRO A 148 -9.09 1.80 16.52
C PRO A 148 -8.48 3.20 16.38
N ALA A 149 -9.30 4.18 16.01
CA ALA A 149 -8.85 5.56 15.84
C ALA A 149 -8.19 6.10 17.13
N GLY A 150 -6.99 6.66 16.99
CA GLY A 150 -6.20 7.23 18.08
C GLY A 150 -5.35 6.21 18.85
N ALA A 151 -5.52 4.90 18.61
CA ALA A 151 -4.70 3.89 19.27
C ALA A 151 -3.25 3.91 18.78
N LEU A 152 -3.00 4.27 17.50
CA LEU A 152 -1.63 4.41 16.99
C LEU A 152 -0.95 5.64 17.58
N ALA A 153 -1.69 6.75 17.68
CA ALA A 153 -1.22 7.98 18.31
C ALA A 153 -0.87 7.75 19.79
N ALA A 154 -1.66 6.96 20.51
CA ALA A 154 -1.38 6.60 21.90
C ALA A 154 -0.17 5.66 22.04
N ALA A 155 0.00 4.71 21.12
CA ALA A 155 1.07 3.73 21.19
C ALA A 155 2.45 4.28 20.81
N ALA A 156 2.53 5.17 19.80
CA ALA A 156 3.79 5.73 19.32
C ALA A 156 3.65 7.19 18.82
N PRO A 157 3.36 8.15 19.71
CA PRO A 157 3.11 9.55 19.33
C PRO A 157 4.30 10.26 18.67
N ASN A 158 5.52 9.82 18.93
CA ASN A 158 6.76 10.47 18.49
C ASN A 158 7.37 9.87 17.23
N LEU A 159 6.63 9.02 16.52
CA LEU A 159 7.15 8.32 15.37
C LEU A 159 7.43 9.28 14.20
N VAL A 160 8.68 9.24 13.72
CA VAL A 160 9.19 10.03 12.59
C VAL A 160 9.35 9.14 11.35
N GLN A 161 9.72 7.87 11.55
CA GLN A 161 9.90 6.90 10.48
C GLN A 161 9.12 5.62 10.75
N LEU A 162 8.40 5.13 9.73
CA LEU A 162 7.65 3.89 9.81
C LEU A 162 7.90 3.03 8.57
N ASP A 163 8.35 1.79 8.80
CA ASP A 163 8.55 0.78 7.77
C ASP A 163 7.49 -0.32 7.88
N LEU A 164 6.60 -0.34 6.89
CA LEU A 164 5.50 -1.28 6.70
C LEU A 164 5.71 -2.16 5.47
N THR A 165 6.96 -2.38 5.06
CA THR A 165 7.26 -3.28 3.94
C THR A 165 6.62 -4.65 4.17
N ASP A 166 6.13 -5.29 3.11
CA ASP A 166 5.61 -6.66 3.20
C ASP A 166 4.40 -6.81 4.16
N ASN A 167 3.45 -5.87 4.11
CA ASN A 167 2.20 -5.97 4.88
C ASN A 167 0.99 -6.23 3.97
N LEU A 168 -0.20 -6.16 4.56
CA LEU A 168 -1.48 -6.43 3.91
C LEU A 168 -2.30 -5.14 3.72
N LEU A 169 -1.63 -3.97 3.69
CA LEU A 169 -2.33 -2.72 3.43
C LEU A 169 -2.83 -2.70 1.98
N SER A 170 -4.14 -2.54 1.81
CA SER A 170 -4.81 -2.51 0.52
C SER A 170 -5.43 -1.15 0.17
N SER A 171 -5.43 -0.17 1.09
CA SER A 171 -6.10 1.12 0.88
C SER A 171 -5.25 2.31 1.31
N TRP A 172 -5.31 3.38 0.51
CA TRP A 172 -4.77 4.69 0.87
C TRP A 172 -5.50 5.34 2.04
N ASP A 173 -6.73 4.93 2.36
CA ASP A 173 -7.44 5.41 3.55
C ASP A 173 -6.71 4.98 4.84
N SER A 174 -6.08 3.80 4.85
CA SER A 174 -5.24 3.35 5.96
C SER A 174 -3.97 4.20 6.07
N VAL A 175 -3.34 4.53 4.94
CA VAL A 175 -2.16 5.41 4.90
C VAL A 175 -2.51 6.81 5.42
N ARG A 176 -3.67 7.34 5.02
CA ARG A 176 -4.22 8.58 5.57
C ARG A 176 -4.38 8.50 7.08
N GLN A 177 -5.00 7.45 7.59
CA GLN A 177 -5.24 7.29 9.02
C GLN A 177 -3.89 7.28 9.77
N ILE A 178 -2.90 6.53 9.29
CA ILE A 178 -1.53 6.51 9.86
C ILE A 178 -0.95 7.92 9.95
N CYS A 179 -0.95 8.67 8.85
CA CYS A 179 -0.40 10.03 8.83
C CYS A 179 -1.20 11.02 9.70
N SER A 180 -2.50 10.81 9.86
CA SER A 180 -3.34 11.66 10.74
C SER A 180 -3.10 11.39 12.21
N GLU A 181 -2.83 10.14 12.58
CA GLU A 181 -2.53 9.73 13.96
C GLU A 181 -1.07 9.99 14.33
N LEU A 182 -0.17 10.12 13.35
CA LEU A 182 1.26 10.36 13.53
C LEU A 182 1.69 11.70 12.90
N PRO A 183 1.44 12.84 13.56
CA PRO A 183 1.72 14.16 12.99
C PRO A 183 3.22 14.45 12.79
N ARG A 184 4.09 13.68 13.43
CA ARG A 184 5.56 13.80 13.31
C ARG A 184 6.15 12.92 12.20
N LEU A 185 5.34 12.06 11.57
CA LEU A 185 5.81 11.12 10.57
C LEU A 185 6.33 11.85 9.33
N ARG A 186 7.59 11.59 8.97
CA ARG A 186 8.29 12.14 7.80
C ARG A 186 8.62 11.10 6.76
N VAL A 187 8.97 9.89 7.20
CA VAL A 187 9.42 8.80 6.32
C VAL A 187 8.44 7.63 6.44
N LEU A 188 7.82 7.25 5.33
CA LEU A 188 6.91 6.12 5.27
C LEU A 188 7.32 5.15 4.16
N GLN A 189 7.62 3.92 4.57
CA GLN A 189 8.03 2.85 3.70
C GLN A 189 6.89 1.83 3.57
N LEU A 190 6.41 1.63 2.35
CA LEU A 190 5.21 0.83 2.03
C LEU A 190 5.49 -0.22 0.95
N SER A 191 6.75 -0.52 0.65
CA SER A 191 7.12 -1.52 -0.37
C SER A 191 6.40 -2.87 -0.20
N ASN A 192 6.16 -3.55 -1.31
CA ASN A 192 5.46 -4.85 -1.35
C ASN A 192 4.02 -4.82 -0.78
N ASN A 193 3.35 -3.68 -0.79
CA ASN A 193 1.91 -3.56 -0.52
C ASN A 193 1.14 -3.24 -1.81
N ARG A 194 -0.10 -3.73 -1.96
CA ARG A 194 -0.94 -3.45 -3.15
C ARG A 194 -2.04 -2.46 -2.80
N LEU A 195 -1.74 -1.17 -2.87
CA LEU A 195 -2.65 -0.11 -2.47
C LEU A 195 -3.62 0.26 -3.60
N ALA A 196 -4.92 0.08 -3.37
CA ALA A 196 -5.96 0.56 -4.27
C ALA A 196 -6.06 2.09 -4.19
N LEU A 197 -6.24 2.75 -5.34
CA LEU A 197 -6.37 4.20 -5.48
C LEU A 197 -7.22 4.87 -4.39
N PRO A 198 -6.83 6.07 -3.91
CA PRO A 198 -7.61 6.83 -2.94
C PRO A 198 -9.06 6.99 -3.36
N SER A 199 -9.98 6.69 -2.43
CA SER A 199 -11.42 6.77 -2.60
C SER A 199 -11.90 8.16 -3.07
N SER A 200 -11.23 9.24 -2.64
CA SER A 200 -11.51 10.62 -3.06
C SER A 200 -11.44 10.87 -4.57
N ILE A 201 -10.68 10.04 -5.31
CA ILE A 201 -10.49 10.19 -6.77
C ILE A 201 -11.62 9.48 -7.53
N ARG A 202 -12.08 8.31 -7.05
CA ARG A 202 -13.24 7.61 -7.63
C ARG A 202 -14.51 8.47 -7.60
N SER A 203 -14.63 9.39 -6.64
CA SER A 203 -15.79 10.24 -6.47
C SER A 203 -15.75 11.54 -7.29
N GLY A 204 -14.69 11.80 -8.07
CA GLY A 204 -14.56 12.99 -8.92
C GLY A 204 -14.66 14.34 -8.20
N SER A 205 -14.56 14.36 -6.86
CA SER A 205 -14.84 15.53 -6.02
C SER A 205 -13.55 16.34 -5.82
N PRO A 206 -13.40 17.51 -6.46
CA PRO A 206 -12.13 18.27 -6.47
C PRO A 206 -11.75 18.88 -5.10
N GLY A 207 -12.67 18.88 -4.13
CA GLY A 207 -12.50 19.52 -2.82
C GLY A 207 -12.12 18.57 -1.66
N ALA A 208 -12.05 17.26 -1.87
CA ALA A 208 -11.76 16.26 -0.83
C ALA A 208 -10.36 15.65 -0.96
N VAL A 209 -9.40 16.39 -1.53
CA VAL A 209 -8.01 15.96 -1.61
C VAL A 209 -7.43 15.99 -0.21
N GLN A 210 -7.28 14.82 0.37
CA GLN A 210 -6.69 14.67 1.68
C GLN A 210 -5.20 15.01 1.62
N VAL A 211 -4.79 16.09 2.26
CA VAL A 211 -3.39 16.50 2.30
C VAL A 211 -2.68 15.74 3.43
N LEU A 212 -1.49 15.22 3.13
CA LEU A 212 -0.55 14.60 4.06
C LEU A 212 0.66 15.54 4.19
N PRO A 213 0.52 16.69 4.88
CA PRO A 213 1.51 17.77 4.82
C PRO A 213 2.82 17.40 5.52
N GLY A 214 2.81 16.37 6.38
CA GLY A 214 3.96 15.97 7.16
C GLY A 214 4.98 15.14 6.38
N LEU A 215 4.55 14.44 5.33
CA LEU A 215 5.36 13.40 4.71
C LEU A 215 6.42 13.99 3.76
N GLN A 216 7.66 13.56 3.94
CA GLN A 216 8.84 14.03 3.20
C GLN A 216 9.45 12.94 2.33
N CYS A 217 9.47 11.68 2.81
CA CYS A 217 9.96 10.53 2.06
C CYS A 217 8.88 9.45 2.01
N LEU A 218 8.59 8.98 0.80
CA LEU A 218 7.61 7.94 0.54
C LEU A 218 8.21 6.88 -0.39
N VAL A 219 8.21 5.64 0.05
CA VAL A 219 8.70 4.51 -0.74
C VAL A 219 7.57 3.52 -1.03
N LEU A 220 7.37 3.26 -2.32
CA LEU A 220 6.30 2.48 -2.91
C LEU A 220 6.86 1.46 -3.92
N ASN A 221 8.04 0.89 -3.65
CA ASN A 221 8.63 -0.09 -4.57
C ASN A 221 7.81 -1.37 -4.58
N HIS A 222 7.66 -2.01 -5.76
CA HIS A 222 6.89 -3.25 -5.93
C HIS A 222 5.44 -3.18 -5.40
N CYS A 223 4.78 -2.04 -5.57
CA CYS A 223 3.39 -1.84 -5.16
C CYS A 223 2.37 -2.00 -6.30
N SER A 224 2.83 -2.28 -7.52
CA SER A 224 2.03 -2.30 -8.76
C SER A 224 1.32 -0.96 -9.03
N ILE A 225 1.95 0.16 -8.66
CA ILE A 225 1.41 1.51 -8.87
C ILE A 225 1.75 2.02 -10.27
N THR A 226 0.78 2.61 -10.98
CA THR A 226 1.03 3.25 -12.28
C THR A 226 1.39 4.73 -12.11
N TRP A 227 2.06 5.32 -13.11
CA TRP A 227 2.43 6.72 -13.05
C TRP A 227 1.23 7.68 -12.99
N GLN A 228 0.10 7.31 -13.60
CA GLN A 228 -1.13 8.08 -13.46
C GLN A 228 -1.56 8.18 -11.99
N GLN A 229 -1.47 7.08 -11.25
CA GLN A 229 -1.80 7.04 -9.82
C GLN A 229 -0.82 7.90 -9.01
N VAL A 230 0.48 7.85 -9.33
CA VAL A 230 1.51 8.73 -8.75
C VAL A 230 1.18 10.22 -8.99
N GLY A 231 0.77 10.57 -10.21
CA GLY A 231 0.35 11.92 -10.56
C GLY A 231 -0.84 12.42 -9.73
N VAL A 232 -1.72 11.53 -9.26
CA VAL A 232 -2.78 11.94 -8.34
C VAL A 232 -2.28 12.08 -6.90
N LEU A 233 -1.38 11.20 -6.44
CA LEU A 233 -0.78 11.29 -5.10
C LEU A 233 -0.05 12.61 -4.87
N GLN A 234 0.50 13.20 -5.93
CA GLN A 234 1.07 14.54 -5.89
C GLN A 234 0.18 15.58 -5.21
N ARG A 235 -1.14 15.53 -5.48
CA ARG A 235 -2.10 16.50 -4.90
C ARG A 235 -2.24 16.33 -3.38
N CYS A 236 -1.99 15.11 -2.90
CA CYS A 236 -2.05 14.75 -1.49
C CYS A 236 -0.71 14.99 -0.75
N LEU A 237 0.40 15.20 -1.48
CA LEU A 237 1.77 15.18 -0.94
C LEU A 237 2.54 16.48 -1.29
N PRO A 238 2.15 17.63 -0.73
CA PRO A 238 2.70 18.93 -1.13
C PRO A 238 4.17 19.15 -0.73
N ASN A 239 4.64 18.46 0.32
CA ASN A 239 5.97 18.66 0.92
C ASN A 239 6.91 17.46 0.69
N LEU A 240 6.58 16.59 -0.25
CA LEU A 240 7.40 15.40 -0.54
C LEU A 240 8.73 15.81 -1.19
N LEU A 241 9.82 15.32 -0.60
CA LEU A 241 11.20 15.51 -1.05
C LEU A 241 11.73 14.28 -1.77
N GLU A 242 11.34 13.09 -1.32
CA GLU A 242 11.83 11.82 -1.87
C GLU A 242 10.66 10.88 -2.19
N LEU A 243 10.64 10.38 -3.43
CA LEU A 243 9.67 9.39 -3.89
C LEU A 243 10.41 8.23 -4.54
N HIS A 244 10.14 7.02 -4.08
CA HIS A 244 10.70 5.81 -4.68
C HIS A 244 9.56 4.92 -5.17
N VAL A 245 9.55 4.63 -6.48
CA VAL A 245 8.54 3.82 -7.17
C VAL A 245 9.21 2.77 -8.04
N ALA A 246 10.29 2.17 -7.54
CA ALA A 246 11.06 1.15 -8.26
C ALA A 246 10.24 -0.14 -8.45
N SER A 247 10.53 -0.89 -9.52
CA SER A 247 9.90 -2.19 -9.81
C SER A 247 8.36 -2.19 -9.80
N ASN A 248 7.74 -1.14 -10.36
CA ASN A 248 6.29 -1.04 -10.48
C ASN A 248 5.78 -1.32 -11.91
N ASN A 249 6.66 -1.73 -12.82
CA ASN A 249 6.35 -1.95 -14.24
C ASN A 249 5.78 -0.69 -14.92
N ILE A 250 6.27 0.49 -14.54
CA ILE A 250 5.85 1.76 -15.14
C ILE A 250 6.42 1.85 -16.56
N THR A 251 5.53 1.99 -17.55
CA THR A 251 5.90 2.07 -18.98
C THR A 251 5.80 3.49 -19.56
N SER A 252 4.94 4.33 -18.98
CA SER A 252 4.63 5.68 -19.46
C SER A 252 4.53 6.64 -18.29
N LEU A 253 5.15 7.80 -18.43
CA LEU A 253 5.15 8.88 -17.45
C LEU A 253 4.07 9.93 -17.76
N ARG A 254 3.07 9.57 -18.56
CA ARG A 254 1.98 10.49 -18.91
C ARG A 254 0.91 10.52 -17.82
N VAL A 255 0.56 11.73 -17.41
CA VAL A 255 -0.66 12.00 -16.63
C VAL A 255 -1.75 12.37 -17.63
N GLN A 256 -2.58 11.40 -18.02
CA GLN A 256 -3.81 11.72 -18.74
C GLN A 256 -4.77 12.33 -17.71
N LEU A 257 -4.91 13.65 -17.72
CA LEU A 257 -6.10 14.26 -17.14
C LEU A 257 -7.26 13.80 -18.01
N GLU A 258 -8.19 13.03 -17.46
CA GLU A 258 -9.42 12.64 -18.15
C GLU A 258 -10.09 13.90 -18.72
N GLN A 259 -9.87 14.16 -20.01
CA GLN A 259 -10.81 14.95 -20.78
C GLN A 259 -12.01 14.04 -20.96
N GLN A 260 -13.00 14.17 -20.07
CA GLN A 260 -14.35 13.71 -20.38
C GLN A 260 -14.77 14.43 -21.66
N GLN A 261 -14.64 13.77 -22.81
CA GLN A 261 -15.41 14.18 -23.97
C GLN A 261 -16.87 13.88 -23.64
N PRO A 262 -17.76 14.88 -23.54
CA PRO A 262 -19.18 14.59 -23.50
C PRO A 262 -19.53 13.92 -24.82
N GLN A 263 -19.93 12.66 -24.72
CA GLN A 263 -20.42 11.85 -25.81
C GLN A 263 -21.80 12.40 -26.19
N TYR A 264 -21.83 13.49 -26.97
CA TYR A 264 -23.07 13.98 -27.55
C TYR A 264 -23.54 12.95 -28.58
N ALA A 265 -24.65 12.32 -28.23
CA ALA A 265 -25.42 11.47 -29.10
C ALA A 265 -25.73 12.20 -30.41
N ALA A 266 -25.64 11.44 -31.50
CA ALA A 266 -26.03 11.86 -32.82
C ALA A 266 -27.49 12.34 -32.81
N ASP A 267 -27.71 13.60 -33.18
CA ASP A 267 -28.89 14.01 -33.95
C ASP A 267 -28.53 15.24 -34.77
N GLY A 268 -28.86 15.16 -36.06
CA GLY A 268 -28.36 16.05 -37.08
C GLY A 268 -28.98 17.43 -37.08
N GLN A 269 -28.14 18.45 -37.30
CA GLN A 269 -28.44 19.66 -38.08
C GLN A 269 -27.18 20.52 -38.21
N GLN A 270 -26.79 20.84 -39.45
CA GLN A 270 -25.85 21.93 -39.72
C GLN A 270 -26.48 23.28 -39.31
N PRO A 271 -25.66 24.27 -38.97
CA PRO A 271 -25.62 25.43 -39.86
C PRO A 271 -24.22 26.02 -40.07
N ALA A 272 -24.20 27.01 -40.95
CA ALA A 272 -23.09 27.53 -41.73
C ALA A 272 -22.30 28.68 -41.07
N THR A 273 -21.14 28.94 -41.69
CA THR A 273 -20.41 30.23 -41.82
C THR A 273 -19.74 30.87 -40.59
N GLY A 274 -18.40 30.71 -40.55
CA GLY A 274 -17.44 31.81 -40.65
C GLY A 274 -17.28 32.77 -39.47
N GLN A 275 -16.21 32.58 -38.68
CA GLN A 275 -15.37 33.64 -38.11
C GLN A 275 -14.03 33.06 -37.59
N PRO A 276 -12.95 33.87 -37.56
CA PRO A 276 -11.57 33.38 -37.46
C PRO A 276 -11.22 32.94 -36.03
N GLN A 277 -10.42 31.86 -35.96
CA GLN A 277 -9.81 31.33 -34.75
C GLN A 277 -9.07 32.43 -33.98
N GLN A 278 -9.70 32.98 -32.94
CA GLN A 278 -8.98 33.61 -31.84
C GLN A 278 -8.38 32.50 -31.00
N GLN A 279 -7.07 32.30 -31.15
CA GLN A 279 -6.21 31.56 -30.23
C GLN A 279 -6.41 32.13 -28.82
N LEU A 280 -7.21 31.45 -28.00
CA LEU A 280 -7.31 31.67 -26.57
C LEU A 280 -6.58 30.54 -25.85
N GLY A 281 -5.44 30.90 -25.28
CA GLY A 281 -4.89 30.28 -24.07
C GLY A 281 -4.20 28.93 -24.26
N SER A 282 -2.88 28.99 -24.39
CA SER A 282 -1.89 27.92 -24.23
C SER A 282 -2.42 26.61 -23.62
N SER A 283 -2.86 25.71 -24.50
CA SER A 283 -2.74 24.28 -24.23
C SER A 283 -1.24 24.02 -24.07
N CYS A 284 -0.82 23.64 -22.88
CA CYS A 284 0.50 23.07 -22.66
C CYS A 284 0.56 21.76 -23.47
N ALA A 285 0.85 21.89 -24.76
CA ALA A 285 1.09 20.79 -25.69
C ALA A 285 2.43 20.08 -25.42
N ASP A 286 3.07 20.41 -24.31
CA ASP A 286 4.28 19.78 -23.85
C ASP A 286 3.90 18.92 -22.65
N GLY A 287 3.90 17.60 -22.83
CA GLY A 287 3.57 16.62 -21.78
C GLY A 287 4.65 16.53 -20.71
N SER A 288 5.06 17.69 -20.21
CA SER A 288 5.95 17.92 -19.10
C SER A 288 5.26 17.51 -17.80
N LEU A 289 6.00 16.87 -16.92
CA LEU A 289 5.51 16.48 -15.59
C LEU A 289 5.32 17.73 -14.73
N VAL A 290 4.14 18.34 -14.80
CA VAL A 290 3.78 19.45 -13.92
C VAL A 290 3.47 18.87 -12.54
N GLY A 291 4.51 18.64 -11.75
CA GLY A 291 4.32 17.97 -10.48
C GLY A 291 5.44 17.95 -9.47
N PHE A 292 5.05 17.68 -8.21
CA PHE A 292 5.89 17.62 -7.01
C PHE A 292 6.88 18.78 -6.86
N ARG A 293 6.37 19.91 -6.37
CA ARG A 293 7.09 21.19 -6.30
C ARG A 293 8.44 21.16 -5.58
N ASN A 294 8.59 20.23 -4.64
CA ASN A 294 9.74 20.15 -3.75
C ASN A 294 10.53 18.84 -3.90
N LEU A 295 10.22 18.02 -4.91
CA LEU A 295 10.87 16.72 -5.09
C LEU A 295 12.34 16.90 -5.46
N GLN A 296 13.21 16.20 -4.75
CA GLN A 296 14.65 16.22 -4.94
C GLN A 296 15.16 14.87 -5.45
N VAL A 297 14.56 13.79 -4.96
CA VAL A 297 14.94 12.41 -5.29
C VAL A 297 13.74 11.67 -5.85
N LEU A 298 13.94 11.04 -7.01
CA LEU A 298 12.95 10.17 -7.64
C LEU A 298 13.61 8.85 -8.02
N GLY A 299 13.28 7.78 -7.29
CA GLY A 299 13.70 6.41 -7.59
C GLY A 299 12.75 5.76 -8.60
N LEU A 300 13.24 5.52 -9.81
CA LEU A 300 12.49 4.89 -10.92
C LEU A 300 13.13 3.58 -11.38
N GLU A 301 14.03 3.01 -10.58
CA GLU A 301 14.79 1.81 -10.93
C GLU A 301 13.86 0.63 -11.28
N ASP A 302 14.33 -0.27 -12.15
CA ASP A 302 13.65 -1.53 -12.50
C ASP A 302 12.20 -1.36 -13.00
N ASN A 303 11.91 -0.24 -13.66
CA ASN A 303 10.67 -0.03 -14.41
C ASN A 303 10.86 -0.31 -15.91
N ALA A 304 9.77 -0.33 -16.66
CA ALA A 304 9.75 -0.67 -18.09
C ALA A 304 9.74 0.59 -18.99
N ILE A 305 10.46 1.64 -18.60
CA ILE A 305 10.55 2.89 -19.35
C ILE A 305 11.59 2.70 -20.47
N SER A 306 11.11 2.48 -21.70
CA SER A 306 11.96 2.15 -22.85
C SER A 306 12.20 3.32 -23.81
N SER A 307 11.50 4.44 -23.64
CA SER A 307 11.54 5.58 -24.57
C SER A 307 12.21 6.81 -23.98
N TRP A 308 13.16 7.39 -24.72
CA TRP A 308 13.77 8.68 -24.40
C TRP A 308 12.75 9.83 -24.31
N ALA A 309 11.66 9.75 -25.08
CA ALA A 309 10.59 10.75 -24.99
C ALA A 309 9.92 10.76 -23.61
N GLU A 310 9.87 9.63 -22.92
CA GLU A 310 9.34 9.55 -21.56
C GLU A 310 10.37 10.06 -20.53
N VAL A 311 11.67 9.74 -20.71
CA VAL A 311 12.75 10.28 -19.87
C VAL A 311 12.80 11.81 -19.94
N LEU A 312 12.64 12.40 -21.13
CA LEU A 312 12.62 13.85 -21.31
C LEU A 312 11.47 14.53 -20.54
N ARG A 313 10.38 13.82 -20.20
CA ARG A 313 9.30 14.37 -19.37
C ARG A 313 9.74 14.66 -17.94
N LEU A 314 10.76 13.95 -17.44
CA LEU A 314 11.35 14.16 -16.12
C LEU A 314 12.04 15.53 -16.00
N ALA A 315 12.46 16.12 -17.12
CA ALA A 315 13.01 17.48 -17.15
C ALA A 315 11.99 18.55 -16.71
N GLY A 316 10.70 18.20 -16.69
CA GLY A 316 9.63 19.05 -16.17
C GLY A 316 9.54 19.13 -14.64
N LEU A 317 10.20 18.21 -13.91
CA LEU A 317 10.22 18.22 -12.45
C LEU A 317 11.17 19.33 -11.95
N PRO A 318 10.77 20.08 -10.92
CA PRO A 318 11.63 21.13 -10.37
C PRO A 318 12.88 20.50 -9.75
N SER A 319 14.04 20.80 -10.34
CA SER A 319 15.38 20.60 -9.77
C SER A 319 15.61 19.30 -8.98
N CYS A 320 15.32 18.13 -9.54
CA CYS A 320 15.75 16.86 -8.93
C CYS A 320 17.29 16.76 -8.97
N GLY A 321 17.94 16.94 -7.82
CA GLY A 321 19.40 16.90 -7.68
C GLY A 321 20.02 15.50 -7.73
N GLY A 322 19.19 14.43 -7.79
CA GLY A 322 19.65 13.04 -7.70
C GLY A 322 18.74 12.03 -8.39
N CYS A 323 18.36 12.25 -9.65
CA CYS A 323 17.71 11.20 -10.45
C CYS A 323 18.70 10.05 -10.73
N THR A 324 18.54 8.92 -10.04
CA THR A 324 19.29 7.69 -10.31
C THR A 324 18.68 6.96 -11.51
N SER A 325 19.04 7.38 -12.73
CA SER A 325 18.67 6.66 -13.95
C SER A 325 19.66 5.53 -14.24
N ALA A 326 19.61 4.42 -13.50
CA ALA A 326 20.29 3.19 -13.89
C ALA A 326 19.37 2.38 -14.83
N ALA A 327 19.09 2.92 -16.01
CA ALA A 327 18.50 2.14 -17.10
C ALA A 327 19.64 1.37 -17.78
N THR A 328 19.88 0.12 -17.39
CA THR A 328 20.72 -0.79 -18.17
C THR A 328 19.91 -1.29 -19.36
N PRO A 329 20.24 -0.93 -20.62
CA PRO A 329 19.64 -1.59 -21.77
C PRO A 329 20.15 -3.03 -21.81
N SER A 330 19.22 -3.98 -21.80
CA SER A 330 19.50 -5.36 -22.23
C SER A 330 20.02 -5.28 -23.67
N ALA A 331 21.30 -5.54 -23.87
CA ALA A 331 21.85 -5.77 -25.20
C ALA A 331 21.23 -7.04 -25.78
N ALA A 332 20.99 -6.99 -27.10
CA ALA A 332 20.36 -8.02 -27.93
C ALA A 332 21.06 -9.37 -27.89
#